data_AF-A0ABD2QD58-F1
#
_entry.id   AF-A0ABD2QD58-F1
#
_cell.length_a   1.000
_cell.length_b   1.000
_cell.length_c   1.000
_cell.angle_alpha   90.00
_cell.angle_beta   90.00
_cell.angle_gamma   90.00
#
_symmetry.space_group_name_H-M   'P 1'
#
loop_
_entity.id
_entity.type
_entity.pdbx_description
1 polymer ?
#
loop_
_entity_poly.entity_id
_entity_poly.type
_entity_poly.pdbx_seq_one_letter_code
_entity_poly.pdbx_strand_id
1 'polypeptide(L)'
;MKFRIGSQVEITEDFAYVPEIIYDFYLSIGVRSIFAWQAECLRLPGVLTRKKNLVYSAPTSAGKTLVAELILLKTLLETDKKVFFILPYVSVSHEKMIYLKKMLSRFSIKVGGFMGALTPHGGLNAVRVALCTIEKANGLINRLIEQDKLDDLGLVVVDELHMVGDTHRGYILELLLTKLLAYSTINTSTSTIDPTLPVQIVGMSATLPNLPVVADWLNAKVYISDFRPIELKEFLLIKDPAKLSVYKITGSVSNPLEEISNDDESLRSIIPADLNMSLDDEDGVFGCILKTVMDGNGVLVFCPIKKQCELLSSSLASKQYFESRESTDKISIAYRLGQRIDRDSLTLLVNRLEACPAGLDKMLFKSLGFGVAFHHAGLTIEEREIIENGFRSGIIKVLIATSTLCSGVNLPARRVIIRSIDFNRSIIDMLTYKQMAGRAGRKGVDTEGPSVLTQTLLEVSLVQCVKPLEFSTLSEAITYLKSTLLYALESKKGDLSIHSTSTENLTIDNSLRPTASQTTDFETNSRLARLEKLVRHAISRLRKTKCVQVQKVQLNEKTVRKVHPTPLGRALLASAIGTGHGLLVFDEIDRARRSIALDTDLHLVFLVSLFT
;
A
#
# COMPACT_ATOMS: atom_id res chain seq x y z
N MET A 1 -0.23 -34.17 6.49
CA MET A 1 -0.44 -34.26 5.03
C MET A 1 0.81 -33.82 4.30
N LYS A 2 1.35 -34.68 3.43
CA LYS A 2 2.57 -34.42 2.65
C LYS A 2 2.18 -33.69 1.37
N PHE A 3 2.44 -32.38 1.30
CA PHE A 3 2.37 -31.63 0.05
C PHE A 3 3.45 -32.16 -0.91
N ARG A 4 3.09 -32.53 -2.14
CA ARG A 4 4.09 -32.77 -3.19
C ARG A 4 4.76 -31.44 -3.51
N ILE A 5 6.08 -31.40 -3.35
CA ILE A 5 6.90 -30.22 -3.66
C ILE A 5 7.21 -30.25 -5.16
N GLY A 6 6.68 -29.26 -5.87
CA GLY A 6 7.03 -28.84 -7.23
C GLY A 6 7.02 -27.30 -7.28
N SER A 7 7.25 -26.69 -8.45
CA SER A 7 7.21 -25.22 -8.61
C SER A 7 5.85 -24.60 -8.27
N GLN A 8 4.80 -25.42 -8.24
CA GLN A 8 3.45 -25.10 -7.83
C GLN A 8 2.94 -26.19 -6.88
N VAL A 9 2.34 -25.79 -5.76
CA VAL A 9 1.67 -26.68 -4.80
C VAL A 9 0.19 -26.64 -5.12
N GLU A 10 -0.36 -27.75 -5.63
CA GLU A 10 -1.79 -27.85 -5.92
C GLU A 10 -2.60 -27.55 -4.65
N ILE A 11 -3.65 -26.73 -4.81
CA ILE A 11 -4.68 -26.63 -3.79
C ILE A 11 -5.54 -27.86 -4.02
N THR A 12 -5.53 -28.79 -3.08
CA THR A 12 -6.38 -29.97 -3.08
C THR A 12 -7.43 -29.83 -1.99
N GLU A 13 -8.46 -30.67 -2.02
CA GLU A 13 -9.42 -30.80 -0.89
C GLU A 13 -8.71 -31.09 0.44
N ASP A 14 -7.54 -31.74 0.37
CA ASP A 14 -6.65 -32.04 1.50
C ASP A 14 -5.85 -30.83 2.02
N PHE A 15 -5.95 -29.64 1.40
CA PHE A 15 -5.40 -28.43 1.98
C PHE A 15 -6.28 -28.06 3.17
N ALA A 16 -5.90 -28.53 4.37
CA ALA A 16 -6.67 -28.56 5.64
C ALA A 16 -7.40 -27.27 6.08
N TYR A 17 -7.29 -26.16 5.35
CA TYR A 17 -7.86 -24.86 5.66
C TYR A 17 -8.73 -24.27 4.53
N VAL A 18 -8.90 -24.96 3.40
CA VAL A 18 -9.73 -24.49 2.27
C VAL A 18 -10.93 -25.43 2.10
N PRO A 19 -12.14 -25.03 2.50
CA PRO A 19 -13.34 -25.81 2.25
C PRO A 19 -13.63 -25.94 0.74
N GLU A 20 -14.30 -27.02 0.34
CA GLU A 20 -14.70 -27.32 -1.05
C GLU A 20 -15.36 -26.12 -1.75
N ILE A 21 -16.29 -25.45 -1.09
CA ILE A 21 -17.00 -24.29 -1.63
C ILE A 21 -16.08 -23.09 -1.94
N ILE A 22 -14.99 -22.90 -1.18
CA ILE A 22 -13.96 -21.89 -1.48
C ILE A 22 -13.01 -22.39 -2.56
N TYR A 23 -12.71 -23.69 -2.56
CA TYR A 23 -11.91 -24.31 -3.59
C TYR A 23 -12.53 -24.09 -4.97
N ASP A 24 -13.83 -24.32 -5.12
CA ASP A 24 -14.58 -24.02 -6.35
C ASP A 24 -14.52 -22.55 -6.74
N PHE A 25 -14.58 -21.63 -5.76
CA PHE A 25 -14.40 -20.22 -6.03
C PHE A 25 -13.00 -19.93 -6.60
N TYR A 26 -11.94 -20.45 -5.98
CA TYR A 26 -10.58 -20.31 -6.47
C TYR A 26 -10.42 -20.89 -7.88
N LEU A 27 -10.97 -22.08 -8.14
CA LEU A 27 -10.99 -22.67 -9.49
C LEU A 27 -11.71 -21.78 -10.50
N SER A 28 -12.87 -21.21 -10.13
CA SER A 28 -13.65 -20.33 -11.00
C SER A 28 -12.92 -19.05 -11.41
N ILE A 29 -11.95 -18.60 -10.60
CA ILE A 29 -11.09 -17.45 -10.90
C ILE A 29 -9.69 -17.86 -11.40
N GLY A 30 -9.48 -19.15 -11.72
CA GLY A 30 -8.26 -19.68 -12.31
C GLY A 30 -7.13 -20.00 -11.32
N VAL A 31 -7.39 -20.02 -10.02
CA VAL A 31 -6.42 -20.40 -8.98
C VAL A 31 -6.51 -21.90 -8.72
N ARG A 32 -5.56 -22.67 -9.27
CA ARG A 32 -5.48 -24.14 -9.10
C ARG A 32 -4.41 -24.58 -8.10
N SER A 33 -3.40 -23.73 -7.89
CA SER A 33 -2.23 -24.02 -7.09
C SER A 33 -1.67 -22.75 -6.47
N ILE A 34 -0.99 -22.89 -5.33
CA ILE A 34 -0.17 -21.83 -4.72
C ILE A 34 1.30 -21.99 -5.12
N PHE A 35 2.05 -20.91 -5.12
CA PHE A 35 3.49 -20.96 -5.36
C PHE A 35 4.23 -21.58 -4.17
N ALA A 36 5.39 -22.18 -4.43
CA ALA A 36 6.23 -22.79 -3.38
C ALA A 36 6.51 -21.82 -2.22
N TRP A 37 6.86 -20.57 -2.55
CA TRP A 37 7.13 -19.54 -1.54
C TRP A 37 5.91 -19.23 -0.64
N GLN A 38 4.70 -19.28 -1.21
CA GLN A 38 3.46 -19.08 -0.45
C GLN A 38 3.23 -20.23 0.54
N ALA A 39 3.48 -21.46 0.10
CA ALA A 39 3.37 -22.65 0.94
C ALA A 39 4.40 -22.65 2.08
N GLU A 40 5.65 -22.27 1.79
CA GLU A 40 6.73 -22.14 2.77
C GLU A 40 6.41 -21.05 3.80
N CYS A 41 5.95 -19.88 3.34
CA CYS A 41 5.54 -18.78 4.20
C CYS A 41 4.43 -19.20 5.19
N LEU A 42 3.40 -19.91 4.71
CA LEU A 42 2.31 -20.42 5.55
C LEU A 42 2.77 -21.49 6.56
N ARG A 43 3.80 -22.28 6.22
CA ARG A 43 4.33 -23.34 7.11
C ARG A 43 5.21 -22.82 8.24
N LEU A 44 5.51 -21.52 8.27
CA LEU A 44 6.33 -20.94 9.32
C LEU A 44 5.74 -21.26 10.71
N PRO A 45 6.58 -21.71 11.67
CA PRO A 45 6.09 -22.16 12.97
C PRO A 45 5.31 -21.06 13.70
N GLY A 46 4.10 -21.40 14.16
CA GLY A 46 3.25 -20.48 14.92
C GLY A 46 2.33 -19.60 14.08
N VAL A 47 2.54 -19.51 12.75
CA VAL A 47 1.73 -18.64 11.87
C VAL A 47 0.31 -19.17 11.75
N LEU A 48 0.13 -20.39 11.25
CA LEU A 48 -1.22 -20.96 11.10
C LEU A 48 -1.88 -21.21 12.46
N THR A 49 -1.13 -21.57 13.50
CA THR A 49 -1.70 -21.77 14.85
C THR A 49 -2.00 -20.45 15.58
N ARG A 50 -1.78 -19.29 14.94
CA ARG A 50 -1.98 -17.94 15.49
C ARG A 50 -1.20 -17.65 16.78
N LYS A 51 -0.12 -18.39 17.01
CA LYS A 51 0.81 -18.17 18.12
C LYS A 51 1.88 -17.13 17.80
N LYS A 52 2.06 -16.81 16.51
CA LYS A 52 3.00 -15.81 16.03
C LYS A 52 2.37 -14.92 14.96
N ASN A 53 2.74 -13.65 15.01
CA ASN A 53 2.50 -12.70 13.94
C ASN A 53 3.33 -13.07 12.70
N LEU A 54 2.97 -12.54 11.55
CA LEU A 54 3.68 -12.77 10.30
C LEU A 54 3.92 -11.43 9.59
N VAL A 55 5.15 -11.24 9.12
CA VAL A 55 5.51 -10.16 8.19
C VAL A 55 6.19 -10.81 6.99
N TYR A 56 5.72 -10.52 5.78
CA TYR A 56 6.32 -11.10 4.59
C TYR A 56 6.41 -10.12 3.43
N SER A 57 7.43 -10.33 2.60
CA SER A 57 7.70 -9.52 1.42
C SER A 57 7.86 -10.37 0.18
N ALA A 58 7.22 -9.93 -0.90
CA ALA A 58 7.45 -10.45 -2.24
C ALA A 58 7.15 -9.39 -3.31
N PRO A 59 7.73 -9.48 -4.53
CA PRO A 59 7.46 -8.57 -5.63
C PRO A 59 5.98 -8.38 -5.94
N THR A 60 5.64 -7.25 -6.55
CA THR A 60 4.32 -7.03 -7.17
C THR A 60 4.09 -8.12 -8.21
N SER A 61 2.88 -8.70 -8.26
CA SER A 61 2.48 -9.92 -9.02
C SER A 61 2.81 -11.29 -8.42
N ALA A 62 3.60 -11.38 -7.34
CA ALA A 62 3.94 -12.67 -6.72
C ALA A 62 2.76 -13.39 -6.04
N GLY A 63 1.60 -12.72 -5.89
CA GLY A 63 0.40 -13.28 -5.27
C GLY A 63 0.37 -13.17 -3.74
N LYS A 64 0.95 -12.10 -3.18
CA LYS A 64 1.00 -11.87 -1.72
C LYS A 64 -0.36 -12.02 -1.02
N THR A 65 -1.41 -11.53 -1.66
CA THR A 65 -2.76 -11.51 -1.08
C THR A 65 -3.29 -12.91 -0.77
N LEU A 66 -2.93 -13.93 -1.55
CA LEU A 66 -3.43 -15.29 -1.34
C LEU A 66 -2.98 -15.88 0.01
N VAL A 67 -1.77 -15.55 0.47
CA VAL A 67 -1.27 -15.96 1.80
C VAL A 67 -2.15 -15.37 2.90
N ALA A 68 -2.44 -14.07 2.83
CA ALA A 68 -3.32 -13.39 3.78
C ALA A 68 -4.76 -13.91 3.71
N GLU A 69 -5.29 -14.19 2.52
CA GLU A 69 -6.62 -14.76 2.31
C GLU A 69 -6.77 -16.14 2.97
N LEU A 70 -5.75 -17.00 2.87
CA LEU A 70 -5.75 -18.32 3.52
C LEU A 70 -5.69 -18.22 5.05
N ILE A 71 -4.90 -17.30 5.61
CA ILE A 71 -4.86 -17.05 7.06
C ILE A 71 -6.19 -16.47 7.57
N LEU A 72 -6.79 -15.56 6.79
CA LEU A 72 -8.11 -14.99 7.04
C LEU A 72 -9.18 -16.08 7.07
N LEU A 73 -9.21 -16.95 6.05
CA LEU A 73 -10.16 -18.06 5.96
C LEU A 73 -10.02 -18.99 7.16
N LYS A 74 -8.80 -19.41 7.50
CA LYS A 74 -8.54 -20.24 8.68
C LYS A 74 -9.07 -19.60 9.96
N THR A 75 -8.83 -18.30 10.15
CA THR A 75 -9.30 -17.56 11.33
C THR A 75 -10.83 -17.56 11.41
N LEU A 76 -11.51 -17.32 10.28
CA LEU A 76 -12.97 -17.30 10.22
C LEU A 76 -13.59 -18.68 10.43
N LEU A 77 -12.95 -19.75 9.96
CA LEU A 77 -13.47 -21.11 10.10
C LEU A 77 -13.27 -21.66 11.51
N GLU A 78 -12.19 -21.28 12.18
CA GLU A 78 -11.84 -21.81 13.51
C GLU A 78 -12.36 -20.95 14.67
N THR A 79 -12.74 -19.69 14.42
CA THR A 79 -13.19 -18.78 15.48
C THR A 79 -14.26 -17.81 15.03
N ASP A 80 -15.13 -17.41 15.96
CA ASP A 80 -16.14 -16.36 15.75
C ASP A 80 -15.61 -14.92 15.87
N LYS A 81 -14.29 -14.77 15.89
CA LYS A 81 -13.63 -13.48 15.99
C LYS A 81 -13.75 -12.68 14.69
N LYS A 82 -13.72 -11.35 14.81
CA LYS A 82 -13.69 -10.41 13.70
C LYS A 82 -12.31 -10.35 13.06
N VAL A 83 -12.28 -10.02 11.77
CA VAL A 83 -11.05 -9.85 10.99
C VAL A 83 -11.03 -8.46 10.38
N PHE A 84 -9.93 -7.73 10.55
CA PHE A 84 -9.69 -6.45 9.88
C PHE A 84 -8.70 -6.67 8.75
N PHE A 85 -8.99 -6.09 7.60
CA PHE A 85 -8.09 -6.06 6.46
C PHE A 85 -7.89 -4.59 6.07
N ILE A 86 -6.68 -4.11 6.28
CA ILE A 86 -6.29 -2.71 6.18
C ILE A 86 -5.56 -2.48 4.86
N LEU A 87 -6.01 -1.49 4.08
CA LEU A 87 -5.40 -1.12 2.81
C LEU A 87 -5.16 0.41 2.76
N PRO A 88 -4.16 0.89 2.01
CA PRO A 88 -3.76 2.30 2.06
C PRO A 88 -4.71 3.29 1.38
N TYR A 89 -5.55 2.84 0.44
CA TYR A 89 -6.40 3.71 -0.37
C TYR A 89 -7.83 3.18 -0.50
N VAL A 90 -8.79 4.10 -0.58
CA VAL A 90 -10.23 3.81 -0.70
C VAL A 90 -10.54 2.93 -1.91
N SER A 91 -9.93 3.20 -3.07
CA SER A 91 -10.15 2.41 -4.31
C SER A 91 -9.81 0.94 -4.13
N VAL A 92 -8.62 0.61 -3.58
CA VAL A 92 -8.21 -0.77 -3.31
C VAL A 92 -9.09 -1.41 -2.26
N SER A 93 -9.43 -0.67 -1.20
CA SER A 93 -10.31 -1.16 -0.16
C SER A 93 -11.66 -1.56 -0.74
N HIS A 94 -12.21 -0.77 -1.66
CA HIS A 94 -13.47 -1.02 -2.32
C HIS A 94 -13.39 -2.26 -3.23
N GLU A 95 -12.38 -2.33 -4.10
CA GLU A 95 -12.13 -3.48 -4.97
C GLU A 95 -12.01 -4.78 -4.16
N LYS A 96 -11.19 -4.76 -3.11
CA LYS A 96 -10.95 -5.93 -2.24
C LYS A 96 -12.20 -6.31 -1.45
N MET A 97 -13.01 -5.34 -1.02
CA MET A 97 -14.29 -5.59 -0.38
C MET A 97 -15.26 -6.33 -1.30
N ILE A 98 -15.41 -5.88 -2.55
CA ILE A 98 -16.30 -6.56 -3.52
C ILE A 98 -15.82 -8.00 -3.75
N TYR A 99 -14.51 -8.19 -3.95
CA TYR A 99 -13.92 -9.51 -4.12
C TYR A 99 -14.18 -10.44 -2.92
N LEU A 100 -13.85 -10.01 -1.70
CA LEU A 100 -14.04 -10.82 -0.50
C LEU A 100 -15.52 -11.05 -0.18
N LYS A 101 -16.40 -10.08 -0.45
CA LYS A 101 -17.85 -10.24 -0.30
C LYS A 101 -18.38 -11.33 -1.22
N LYS A 102 -17.94 -11.36 -2.50
CA LYS A 102 -18.30 -12.43 -3.44
C LYS A 102 -17.80 -13.79 -2.96
N MET A 103 -16.55 -13.87 -2.50
CA MET A 103 -15.96 -15.11 -1.99
C MET A 103 -16.69 -15.63 -0.73
N LEU A 104 -16.88 -14.78 0.27
CA LEU A 104 -17.36 -15.16 1.60
C LEU A 104 -18.89 -15.21 1.74
N SER A 105 -19.64 -14.64 0.79
CA SER A 105 -21.11 -14.71 0.77
C SER A 105 -21.62 -16.15 0.84
N ARG A 106 -20.87 -17.11 0.28
CA ARG A 106 -21.20 -18.55 0.32
C ARG A 106 -21.18 -19.16 1.72
N PHE A 107 -20.54 -18.52 2.70
CA PHE A 107 -20.46 -18.96 4.09
C PHE A 107 -21.38 -18.17 5.03
N SER A 108 -22.30 -17.36 4.47
CA SER A 108 -23.09 -16.39 5.26
C SER A 108 -22.24 -15.43 6.09
N ILE A 109 -20.96 -15.26 5.74
CA ILE A 109 -20.04 -14.34 6.41
C ILE A 109 -20.22 -12.94 5.81
N LYS A 110 -20.62 -12.00 6.66
CA LYS A 110 -20.84 -10.61 6.27
C LYS A 110 -19.52 -9.85 6.20
N VAL A 111 -19.23 -9.30 5.03
CA VAL A 111 -18.09 -8.41 4.73
C VAL A 111 -18.59 -6.98 4.58
N GLY A 112 -17.92 -6.01 5.19
CA GLY A 112 -18.27 -4.59 5.05
C GLY A 112 -17.05 -3.68 4.91
N GLY A 113 -17.26 -2.55 4.23
CA GLY A 113 -16.24 -1.55 3.97
C GLY A 113 -16.33 -0.35 4.92
N PHE A 114 -15.19 0.08 5.44
CA PHE A 114 -15.00 1.26 6.28
C PHE A 114 -13.92 2.14 5.62
N MET A 115 -14.33 2.97 4.67
CA MET A 115 -13.42 3.73 3.82
C MET A 115 -14.03 5.09 3.47
N GLY A 116 -13.29 6.19 3.64
CA GLY A 116 -13.83 7.53 3.42
C GLY A 116 -15.11 7.80 4.24
N ALA A 117 -16.22 8.13 3.61
CA ALA A 117 -17.52 8.27 4.28
C ALA A 117 -18.30 6.95 4.43
N LEU A 118 -17.89 5.89 3.74
CA LEU A 118 -18.61 4.62 3.70
C LEU A 118 -18.48 3.87 5.03
N THR A 119 -19.62 3.54 5.61
CA THR A 119 -19.78 2.65 6.77
C THR A 119 -20.99 1.73 6.54
N PRO A 120 -20.94 0.44 6.89
CA PRO A 120 -22.08 -0.45 6.73
C PRO A 120 -23.22 -0.10 7.68
N HIS A 121 -24.47 -0.35 7.27
CA HIS A 121 -25.62 -0.27 8.17
C HIS A 121 -25.44 -1.25 9.35
N GLY A 122 -25.66 -0.76 10.57
CA GLY A 122 -25.37 -1.51 11.80
C GLY A 122 -23.90 -1.49 12.25
N GLY A 123 -23.03 -0.79 11.51
CA GLY A 123 -21.64 -0.57 11.89
C GLY A 123 -20.81 -1.85 11.97
N LEU A 124 -19.83 -1.85 12.89
CA LEU A 124 -18.90 -2.97 13.04
C LEU A 124 -19.56 -4.27 13.55
N ASN A 125 -20.65 -4.16 14.29
CA ASN A 125 -21.35 -5.32 14.84
C ASN A 125 -22.05 -6.15 13.76
N ALA A 126 -22.45 -5.52 12.66
CA ALA A 126 -23.14 -6.18 11.54
C ALA A 126 -22.23 -7.04 10.66
N VAL A 127 -20.91 -6.98 10.86
CA VAL A 127 -19.93 -7.64 9.99
C VAL A 127 -18.92 -8.46 10.79
N ARG A 128 -18.36 -9.48 10.12
CA ARG A 128 -17.28 -10.31 10.68
C ARG A 128 -15.94 -10.02 9.99
N VAL A 129 -15.97 -9.52 8.76
CA VAL A 129 -14.78 -9.03 8.03
C VAL A 129 -14.95 -7.54 7.71
N ALA A 130 -14.02 -6.72 8.19
CA ALA A 130 -14.01 -5.28 7.98
C ALA A 130 -12.84 -4.90 7.05
N LEU A 131 -13.16 -4.31 5.89
CA LEU A 131 -12.17 -3.77 4.94
C LEU A 131 -12.02 -2.29 5.22
N CYS A 132 -10.84 -1.86 5.65
CA CYS A 132 -10.64 -0.53 6.21
C CYS A 132 -9.52 0.23 5.51
N THR A 133 -9.64 1.55 5.40
CA THR A 133 -8.44 2.41 5.24
C THR A 133 -7.70 2.52 6.58
N ILE A 134 -6.44 2.96 6.55
CA ILE A 134 -5.57 3.09 7.73
C ILE A 134 -6.26 3.91 8.85
N GLU A 135 -6.85 5.04 8.50
CA GLU A 135 -7.48 5.98 9.43
C GLU A 135 -8.74 5.38 10.05
N LYS A 136 -9.57 4.73 9.22
CA LYS A 136 -10.80 4.06 9.68
C LYS A 136 -10.50 2.88 10.57
N ALA A 137 -9.47 2.09 10.23
CA ALA A 137 -9.02 1.00 11.07
C ALA A 137 -8.59 1.50 12.45
N ASN A 138 -7.78 2.57 12.52
CA ASN A 138 -7.34 3.14 13.80
C ASN A 138 -8.53 3.63 14.65
N GLY A 139 -9.50 4.32 14.03
CA GLY A 139 -10.71 4.76 14.71
C GLY A 139 -11.59 3.61 15.20
N LEU A 140 -11.71 2.52 14.45
CA LEU A 140 -12.46 1.32 14.88
C LEU A 140 -11.77 0.58 16.02
N ILE A 141 -10.44 0.45 15.97
CA ILE A 141 -9.63 -0.13 17.05
C ILE A 141 -9.79 0.70 18.33
N ASN A 142 -9.74 2.03 18.24
CA ASN A 142 -10.02 2.91 19.38
C ASN A 142 -11.39 2.61 20.01
N ARG A 143 -12.45 2.54 19.19
CA ARG A 143 -13.80 2.25 19.68
C ARG A 143 -13.91 0.88 20.33
N LEU A 144 -13.27 -0.14 19.75
CA LEU A 144 -13.25 -1.48 20.35
C LEU A 144 -12.57 -1.46 21.71
N ILE A 145 -11.52 -0.67 21.89
CA ILE A 145 -10.87 -0.52 23.19
C ILE A 145 -11.76 0.25 24.16
N GLU A 146 -12.29 1.41 23.75
CA GLU A 146 -13.18 2.21 24.61
C GLU A 146 -14.37 1.40 25.14
N GLN A 147 -14.82 0.40 24.37
CA GLN A 147 -15.92 -0.50 24.72
C GLN A 147 -15.47 -1.80 25.42
N ASP A 148 -14.17 -2.00 25.63
CA ASP A 148 -13.58 -3.24 26.16
C ASP A 148 -13.97 -4.49 25.36
N LYS A 149 -13.97 -4.36 24.03
CA LYS A 149 -14.34 -5.40 23.05
C LYS A 149 -13.22 -5.73 22.08
N LEU A 150 -12.00 -5.33 22.37
CA LEU A 150 -10.87 -5.63 21.49
C LEU A 150 -10.60 -7.15 21.41
N ASP A 151 -11.00 -7.91 22.44
CA ASP A 151 -10.99 -9.37 22.42
C ASP A 151 -11.87 -9.97 21.32
N ASP A 152 -12.88 -9.27 20.79
CA ASP A 152 -13.68 -9.76 19.66
C ASP A 152 -12.88 -9.82 18.35
N LEU A 153 -11.72 -9.16 18.28
CA LEU A 153 -10.83 -9.16 17.13
C LEU A 153 -9.88 -10.36 17.17
N GLY A 154 -9.72 -11.07 16.05
CA GLY A 154 -8.86 -12.25 15.96
C GLY A 154 -7.66 -12.07 15.02
N LEU A 155 -7.81 -11.24 13.98
CA LEU A 155 -6.79 -11.05 12.96
C LEU A 155 -6.84 -9.62 12.40
N VAL A 156 -5.66 -9.04 12.23
CA VAL A 156 -5.44 -7.80 11.51
C VAL A 156 -4.45 -8.06 10.37
N VAL A 157 -4.94 -7.96 9.13
CA VAL A 157 -4.13 -7.99 7.92
C VAL A 157 -3.80 -6.56 7.50
N VAL A 158 -2.54 -6.28 7.24
CA VAL A 158 -2.07 -5.00 6.70
C VAL A 158 -1.44 -5.22 5.34
N ASP A 159 -2.08 -4.69 4.30
CA ASP A 159 -1.49 -4.61 2.96
C ASP A 159 -0.59 -3.38 2.84
N GLU A 160 0.44 -3.48 1.99
CA GLU A 160 1.48 -2.46 1.81
C GLU A 160 2.07 -1.95 3.13
N LEU A 161 2.57 -2.86 3.98
CA LEU A 161 3.13 -2.54 5.29
C LEU A 161 4.28 -1.51 5.24
N HIS A 162 4.98 -1.36 4.11
CA HIS A 162 5.95 -0.29 3.91
C HIS A 162 5.37 1.11 4.12
N MET A 163 4.05 1.27 4.00
CA MET A 163 3.36 2.53 4.28
C MET A 163 3.53 3.00 5.72
N VAL A 164 4.04 2.17 6.65
CA VAL A 164 4.48 2.63 7.97
C VAL A 164 5.54 3.73 7.87
N GLY A 165 6.40 3.71 6.84
CA GLY A 165 7.39 4.76 6.57
C GLY A 165 6.86 5.98 5.78
N ASP A 166 5.56 6.03 5.47
CA ASP A 166 4.96 7.16 4.76
C ASP A 166 4.89 8.41 5.65
N THR A 167 5.35 9.54 5.13
CA THR A 167 5.48 10.81 5.88
C THR A 167 4.14 11.43 6.27
N HIS A 168 3.07 11.14 5.53
CA HIS A 168 1.76 11.77 5.75
C HIS A 168 0.87 10.95 6.65
N ARG A 169 0.85 9.62 6.48
CA ARG A 169 -0.15 8.74 7.12
C ARG A 169 0.45 7.48 7.75
N GLY A 170 1.73 7.19 7.52
CA GLY A 170 2.41 6.03 8.09
C GLY A 170 2.37 6.01 9.61
N TYR A 171 2.41 7.19 10.23
CA TYR A 171 2.32 7.33 11.68
C TYR A 171 1.01 6.77 12.28
N ILE A 172 -0.09 6.81 11.52
CA ILE A 172 -1.40 6.30 11.97
C ILE A 172 -1.36 4.76 11.98
N LEU A 173 -0.76 4.16 10.97
CA LEU A 173 -0.60 2.71 10.87
C LEU A 173 0.33 2.18 11.96
N GLU A 174 1.45 2.87 12.19
CA GLU A 174 2.36 2.53 13.30
C GLU A 174 1.65 2.60 14.66
N LEU A 175 0.88 3.66 14.88
CA LEU A 175 0.12 3.84 16.10
C LEU A 175 -0.90 2.72 16.31
N LEU A 176 -1.65 2.36 15.26
CA LEU A 176 -2.62 1.28 15.30
C LEU A 176 -1.96 -0.04 15.71
N LEU A 177 -0.87 -0.42 15.05
CA LEU A 177 -0.17 -1.68 15.31
C LEU A 177 0.43 -1.71 16.71
N THR A 178 0.98 -0.60 17.19
CA THR A 178 1.52 -0.49 18.54
C THR A 178 0.44 -0.70 19.62
N LYS A 179 -0.78 -0.18 19.43
CA LYS A 179 -1.90 -0.40 20.36
C LYS A 179 -2.26 -1.87 20.49
N LEU A 180 -2.29 -2.60 19.37
CA LEU A 180 -2.59 -4.04 19.35
C LEU A 180 -1.53 -4.84 20.11
N LEU A 181 -0.25 -4.53 19.91
CA LEU A 181 0.84 -5.15 20.66
C LEU A 181 0.75 -4.85 22.15
N ALA A 182 0.54 -3.58 22.52
CA ALA A 182 0.42 -3.16 23.91
C ALA A 182 -0.75 -3.86 24.63
N TYR A 183 -1.92 -3.94 23.99
CA TYR A 183 -3.07 -4.65 24.53
C TYR A 183 -2.77 -6.13 24.77
N SER A 184 -2.14 -6.80 23.79
CA SER A 184 -1.77 -8.20 23.92
C SER A 184 -0.83 -8.46 25.10
N THR A 185 0.12 -7.56 25.38
CA THR A 185 1.08 -7.71 26.48
C THR A 185 0.47 -7.38 27.85
N ILE A 186 -0.48 -6.44 27.91
CA ILE A 186 -1.16 -6.08 29.16
C ILE A 186 -2.05 -7.23 29.63
N ASN A 187 -2.87 -7.81 28.75
CA ASN A 187 -3.83 -8.84 29.13
C ASN A 187 -3.20 -10.21 29.42
N THR A 188 -2.00 -10.50 28.88
CA THR A 188 -1.29 -11.75 29.21
C THR A 188 -0.78 -11.80 30.66
N SER A 189 -0.70 -10.66 31.35
CA SER A 189 -0.22 -10.62 32.74
C SER A 189 -1.32 -10.76 33.79
N THR A 190 -2.60 -10.68 33.40
CA THR A 190 -3.75 -10.63 34.32
C THR A 190 -4.68 -11.84 34.27
N SER A 191 -4.67 -12.65 33.20
CA SER A 191 -5.60 -13.78 33.03
C SER A 191 -4.96 -15.12 33.42
N THR A 192 -5.34 -15.67 34.58
CA THR A 192 -5.07 -17.06 35.02
C THR A 192 -6.11 -18.08 34.51
N ILE A 193 -7.10 -17.62 33.74
CA ILE A 193 -8.26 -18.40 33.30
C ILE A 193 -8.35 -18.23 31.77
N ASP A 194 -8.08 -19.34 31.07
CA ASP A 194 -8.12 -19.55 29.60
C ASP A 194 -7.35 -18.53 28.72
N PRO A 195 -6.25 -18.91 28.05
CA PRO A 195 -5.55 -18.01 27.15
C PRO A 195 -6.41 -17.79 25.89
N THR A 196 -7.23 -16.74 25.89
CA THR A 196 -7.84 -16.24 24.65
C THR A 196 -6.72 -16.01 23.63
N LEU A 197 -6.85 -16.61 22.44
CA LEU A 197 -5.85 -16.44 21.40
C LEU A 197 -5.65 -14.95 21.09
N PRO A 198 -4.40 -14.45 21.10
CA PRO A 198 -4.12 -13.04 20.88
C PRO A 198 -4.53 -12.63 19.47
N VAL A 199 -4.78 -11.33 19.29
CA VAL A 199 -4.99 -10.73 17.96
C VAL A 199 -3.74 -11.02 17.11
N GLN A 200 -3.88 -11.80 16.05
CA GLN A 200 -2.78 -12.04 15.13
C GLN A 200 -2.59 -10.85 14.19
N ILE A 201 -1.36 -10.42 13.97
CA ILE A 201 -0.99 -9.40 12.99
C ILE A 201 -0.31 -10.07 11.80
N VAL A 202 -0.82 -9.81 10.60
CA VAL A 202 -0.25 -10.27 9.33
C VAL A 202 0.03 -9.06 8.45
N GLY A 203 1.30 -8.72 8.25
CA GLY A 203 1.72 -7.63 7.40
C GLY A 203 2.35 -8.12 6.10
N MET A 204 1.97 -7.55 4.97
CA MET A 204 2.58 -7.85 3.68
C MET A 204 3.07 -6.59 2.98
N SER A 205 4.19 -6.68 2.28
CA SER A 205 4.76 -5.55 1.55
C SER A 205 5.43 -5.97 0.25
N ALA A 206 5.59 -5.03 -0.69
CA ALA A 206 6.66 -5.10 -1.69
C ALA A 206 8.06 -5.19 -1.05
N THR A 207 9.07 -5.52 -1.86
CA THR A 207 10.47 -5.72 -1.46
C THR A 207 11.01 -4.57 -0.60
N LEU A 208 11.20 -4.85 0.69
CA LEU A 208 11.69 -3.92 1.71
C LEU A 208 13.02 -4.42 2.29
N PRO A 209 14.12 -3.64 2.20
CA PRO A 209 15.43 -4.05 2.73
C PRO A 209 15.46 -4.27 4.25
N ASN A 210 14.65 -3.51 4.98
CA ASN A 210 14.62 -3.45 6.45
C ASN A 210 13.43 -4.20 7.07
N LEU A 211 12.79 -5.10 6.29
CA LEU A 211 11.66 -5.90 6.78
C LEU A 211 11.94 -6.67 8.08
N PRO A 212 13.16 -7.22 8.34
CA PRO A 212 13.46 -7.88 9.61
C PRO A 212 13.27 -6.98 10.83
N VAL A 213 13.60 -5.68 10.72
CA VAL A 213 13.42 -4.71 11.82
C VAL A 213 11.93 -4.53 12.14
N VAL A 214 11.09 -4.45 11.11
CA VAL A 214 9.63 -4.36 11.26
C VAL A 214 9.07 -5.64 11.86
N ALA A 215 9.58 -6.80 11.45
CA ALA A 215 9.17 -8.10 12.00
C ALA A 215 9.52 -8.22 13.49
N ASP A 216 10.72 -7.79 13.89
CA ASP A 216 11.15 -7.78 15.29
C ASP A 216 10.25 -6.87 16.15
N TRP A 217 9.94 -5.67 15.65
CA TRP A 217 8.98 -4.76 16.31
C TRP A 217 7.61 -5.40 16.52
N LEU A 218 7.10 -6.12 15.52
CA LEU A 218 5.79 -6.78 15.57
C LEU A 218 5.82 -8.17 16.25
N ASN A 219 6.95 -8.62 16.80
CA ASN A 219 7.15 -9.98 17.32
C ASN A 219 6.67 -11.06 16.30
N ALA A 220 6.99 -10.83 15.03
CA ALA A 220 6.51 -11.59 13.91
C ALA A 220 7.57 -12.51 13.32
N LYS A 221 7.13 -13.60 12.71
CA LYS A 221 7.98 -14.36 11.77
C LYS A 221 8.14 -13.55 10.50
N VAL A 222 9.36 -13.57 9.94
CA VAL A 222 9.68 -12.89 8.69
C VAL A 222 9.82 -13.90 7.54
N TYR A 223 9.30 -13.56 6.37
CA TYR A 223 9.54 -14.30 5.13
C TYR A 223 9.82 -13.33 3.97
N ILE A 224 10.92 -13.52 3.25
CA ILE A 224 11.30 -12.68 2.11
C ILE A 224 11.46 -13.58 0.90
N SER A 225 10.82 -13.21 -0.22
CA SER A 225 10.96 -13.90 -1.48
C SER A 225 11.13 -12.92 -2.61
N ASP A 226 12.04 -13.20 -3.54
CA ASP A 226 12.18 -12.46 -4.80
C ASP A 226 11.43 -13.15 -5.95
N PHE A 227 10.62 -14.17 -5.64
CA PHE A 227 9.87 -14.92 -6.63
C PHE A 227 8.89 -14.02 -7.40
N ARG A 228 8.94 -14.14 -8.73
CA ARG A 228 7.98 -13.50 -9.63
C ARG A 228 7.51 -14.52 -10.67
N PRO A 229 6.19 -14.64 -10.92
CA PRO A 229 5.67 -15.61 -11.87
C PRO A 229 6.02 -15.27 -13.33
N ILE A 230 6.28 -14.00 -13.62
CA ILE A 230 6.71 -13.51 -14.93
C ILE A 230 8.01 -12.76 -14.73
N GLU A 231 9.04 -13.12 -15.49
CA GLU A 231 10.34 -12.46 -15.41
C GLU A 231 10.20 -10.96 -15.75
N LEU A 232 10.78 -10.11 -14.91
CA LEU A 232 10.87 -8.67 -15.17
C LEU A 232 12.16 -8.41 -15.95
N LYS A 233 12.06 -7.86 -17.16
CA LYS A 233 13.22 -7.41 -17.93
C LYS A 233 13.29 -5.90 -17.88
N GLU A 234 14.28 -5.36 -17.20
CA GLU A 234 14.44 -3.93 -17.00
C GLU A 234 15.44 -3.37 -18.01
N PHE A 235 15.05 -2.29 -18.69
CA PHE A 235 15.85 -1.62 -19.70
C PHE A 235 15.96 -0.13 -19.37
N LEU A 236 17.11 0.45 -19.67
CA LEU A 236 17.39 1.88 -19.60
C LEU A 236 17.58 2.39 -21.03
N LEU A 237 16.75 3.34 -21.42
CA LEU A 237 16.84 4.06 -22.68
C LEU A 237 17.53 5.39 -22.42
N ILE A 238 18.74 5.55 -22.94
CA ILE A 238 19.52 6.78 -22.78
C ILE A 238 19.33 7.66 -24.02
N LYS A 239 18.90 8.90 -23.79
CA LYS A 239 18.84 9.96 -24.79
C LYS A 239 20.23 10.54 -25.03
N ASP A 240 20.73 10.39 -26.25
CA ASP A 240 21.84 11.18 -26.82
C ASP A 240 21.32 11.88 -28.10
N PRO A 241 21.57 13.19 -28.29
CA PRO A 241 21.23 13.92 -29.52
C PRO A 241 21.63 13.21 -30.83
N ALA A 242 22.66 12.35 -30.81
CA ALA A 242 23.16 11.65 -32.00
C ALA A 242 22.70 10.18 -32.12
N LYS A 243 22.32 9.51 -31.02
CA LYS A 243 22.00 8.08 -31.01
C LYS A 243 21.08 7.72 -29.84
N LEU A 244 20.10 6.84 -30.07
CA LEU A 244 19.36 6.21 -29.00
C LEU A 244 20.12 4.95 -28.54
N SER A 245 20.55 4.90 -27.28
CA SER A 245 21.25 3.73 -26.71
C SER A 245 20.35 3.01 -25.72
N VAL A 246 20.28 1.69 -25.83
CA VAL A 246 19.49 0.83 -24.94
C VAL A 246 20.43 0.00 -24.09
N TYR A 247 20.21 -0.01 -22.78
CA TYR A 247 20.95 -0.82 -21.84
C TYR A 247 19.98 -1.77 -21.13
N LYS A 248 20.42 -2.99 -20.87
CA LYS A 248 19.74 -3.91 -19.96
C LYS A 248 20.23 -3.64 -18.54
N ILE A 249 19.31 -3.52 -17.59
CA ILE A 249 19.62 -3.40 -16.16
C ILE A 249 19.77 -4.81 -15.60
N THR A 250 20.99 -5.17 -15.19
CA THR A 250 21.35 -6.56 -14.83
C THR A 250 21.23 -6.86 -13.33
N GLY A 251 20.98 -5.85 -12.50
CA GLY A 251 20.92 -5.97 -11.04
C GLY A 251 22.25 -6.31 -10.37
N SER A 252 23.34 -6.45 -11.13
CA SER A 252 24.69 -6.73 -10.62
C SER A 252 25.34 -5.45 -10.10
N VAL A 253 26.00 -5.54 -8.94
CA VAL A 253 26.75 -4.41 -8.35
C VAL A 253 28.00 -4.07 -9.19
N SER A 254 28.64 -5.08 -9.78
CA SER A 254 29.90 -4.89 -10.53
C SER A 254 29.69 -4.42 -11.96
N ASN A 255 28.56 -4.76 -12.58
CA ASN A 255 28.21 -4.32 -13.93
C ASN A 255 26.70 -4.09 -14.06
N PRO A 256 26.17 -2.97 -13.57
CA PRO A 256 24.73 -2.74 -13.43
C PRO A 256 24.00 -2.52 -14.76
N LEU A 257 24.72 -2.16 -15.82
CA LEU A 257 24.18 -1.82 -17.14
C LEU A 257 24.97 -2.56 -18.22
N GLU A 258 24.25 -3.27 -19.09
CA GLU A 258 24.80 -3.97 -20.25
C GLU A 258 24.25 -3.33 -21.53
N GLU A 259 25.11 -2.73 -22.37
CA GLU A 259 24.67 -2.09 -23.61
C GLU A 259 24.18 -3.15 -24.61
N ILE A 260 22.98 -2.93 -25.14
CA ILE A 260 22.39 -3.79 -26.17
C ILE A 260 22.85 -3.26 -27.53
N SER A 261 23.59 -4.09 -28.27
CA SER A 261 24.03 -3.74 -29.62
C SER A 261 22.85 -3.53 -30.57
N ASN A 262 23.04 -2.70 -31.60
CA ASN A 262 21.98 -2.38 -32.57
C ASN A 262 21.47 -3.62 -33.35
N ASP A 263 22.31 -4.65 -33.48
CA ASP A 263 21.97 -5.88 -34.20
C ASP A 263 21.30 -6.94 -33.30
N ASP A 264 21.16 -6.66 -32.00
CA ASP A 264 20.56 -7.58 -31.03
C ASP A 264 19.04 -7.68 -31.25
N GLU A 265 18.54 -8.92 -31.32
CA GLU A 265 17.12 -9.21 -31.42
C GLU A 265 16.32 -8.64 -30.24
N SER A 266 16.97 -8.51 -29.07
CA SER A 266 16.43 -7.87 -27.87
C SER A 266 16.06 -6.40 -28.10
N LEU A 267 16.83 -5.68 -28.92
CA LEU A 267 16.54 -4.29 -29.28
C LEU A 267 15.25 -4.17 -30.11
N ARG A 268 15.08 -5.10 -31.07
CA ARG A 268 13.87 -5.19 -31.93
C ARG A 268 12.63 -5.54 -31.13
N SER A 269 12.78 -6.19 -29.98
CA SER A 269 11.68 -6.42 -29.06
C SER A 269 11.20 -5.12 -28.42
N ILE A 270 12.07 -4.13 -28.23
CA ILE A 270 11.79 -2.87 -27.54
C ILE A 270 11.31 -1.79 -28.51
N ILE A 271 11.98 -1.62 -29.65
CA ILE A 271 11.72 -0.55 -30.63
C ILE A 271 11.44 -1.17 -32.01
N PRO A 272 10.50 -0.62 -32.82
CA PRO A 272 10.26 -1.11 -34.17
C PRO A 272 11.47 -0.85 -35.07
N ALA A 273 11.92 -1.86 -35.83
CA ALA A 273 13.00 -1.71 -36.80
C ALA A 273 12.65 -0.75 -37.95
N ASP A 274 11.36 -0.62 -38.28
CA ASP A 274 10.84 0.15 -39.42
C ASP A 274 10.59 1.63 -39.07
N LEU A 275 10.74 2.03 -37.80
CA LEU A 275 10.60 3.43 -37.42
C LEU A 275 11.92 4.14 -37.72
N ASN A 276 12.01 4.78 -38.89
CA ASN A 276 12.89 5.95 -39.03
C ASN A 276 12.38 6.96 -37.99
N MET A 277 13.06 7.01 -36.84
CA MET A 277 12.77 7.89 -35.72
C MET A 277 12.48 9.28 -36.29
N SER A 278 11.20 9.67 -36.28
CA SER A 278 10.83 11.02 -36.68
C SER A 278 11.54 12.01 -35.77
N LEU A 279 11.80 13.20 -36.26
CA LEU A 279 12.28 14.33 -35.45
C LEU A 279 11.42 14.58 -34.19
N ASP A 280 10.19 14.05 -34.16
CA ASP A 280 9.21 14.19 -33.09
C ASP A 280 9.29 13.13 -31.95
N ASP A 281 10.04 12.02 -32.09
CA ASP A 281 10.22 10.99 -31.01
C ASP A 281 11.55 11.18 -30.28
N GLU A 282 11.75 12.36 -29.68
CA GLU A 282 13.02 12.74 -29.05
C GLU A 282 13.47 11.84 -27.89
N ASP A 283 12.54 11.14 -27.22
CA ASP A 283 12.81 10.31 -26.03
C ASP A 283 12.61 8.81 -26.28
N GLY A 284 12.29 8.39 -27.51
CA GLY A 284 12.07 7.00 -27.91
C GLY A 284 10.84 6.34 -27.28
N VAL A 285 10.01 7.12 -26.57
CA VAL A 285 8.79 6.66 -25.92
C VAL A 285 7.76 6.28 -26.97
N PHE A 286 7.63 7.04 -28.07
CA PHE A 286 6.65 6.73 -29.11
C PHE A 286 6.98 5.40 -29.77
N GLY A 287 8.24 5.16 -30.16
CA GLY A 287 8.66 3.88 -30.72
C GLY A 287 8.32 2.70 -29.81
N CYS A 288 8.61 2.81 -28.52
CA CYS A 288 8.29 1.77 -27.54
C CYS A 288 6.78 1.51 -27.41
N ILE A 289 5.96 2.55 -27.46
CA ILE A 289 4.49 2.45 -27.42
C ILE A 289 3.98 1.78 -28.70
N LEU A 290 4.34 2.32 -29.87
CA LEU A 290 3.86 1.86 -31.16
C LEU A 290 4.21 0.38 -31.38
N LYS A 291 5.44 -0.03 -31.03
CA LYS A 291 5.83 -1.45 -31.09
C LYS A 291 4.87 -2.34 -30.31
N THR A 292 4.60 -1.97 -29.06
CA THR A 292 3.77 -2.77 -28.15
C THR A 292 2.34 -2.89 -28.67
N VAL A 293 1.78 -1.78 -29.18
CA VAL A 293 0.42 -1.76 -29.74
C VAL A 293 0.35 -2.56 -31.05
N MET A 294 1.35 -2.47 -31.93
CA MET A 294 1.42 -3.24 -33.19
C MET A 294 1.42 -4.76 -32.94
N ASP A 295 2.08 -5.19 -31.86
CA ASP A 295 2.06 -6.58 -31.38
C ASP A 295 0.70 -6.99 -30.77
N GLY A 296 -0.28 -6.07 -30.71
CA GLY A 296 -1.61 -6.28 -30.17
C GLY A 296 -1.69 -6.17 -28.63
N ASN A 297 -0.64 -5.68 -27.99
CA ASN A 297 -0.51 -5.65 -26.54
C ASN A 297 -0.79 -4.25 -25.96
N GLY A 298 -1.17 -4.23 -24.67
CA GLY A 298 -1.35 -2.99 -23.92
C GLY A 298 -0.06 -2.50 -23.27
N VAL A 299 0.14 -1.18 -23.26
CA VAL A 299 1.30 -0.51 -22.64
C VAL A 299 0.84 0.50 -21.60
N LEU A 300 1.55 0.53 -20.47
CA LEU A 300 1.36 1.49 -19.40
C LEU A 300 2.56 2.44 -19.33
N VAL A 301 2.31 3.74 -19.38
CA VAL A 301 3.35 4.77 -19.42
C VAL A 301 3.22 5.66 -18.19
N PHE A 302 4.27 5.77 -17.38
CA PHE A 302 4.32 6.66 -16.23
C PHE A 302 5.00 7.99 -16.58
N CYS A 303 4.32 9.09 -16.28
CA CYS A 303 4.85 10.44 -16.42
C CYS A 303 4.88 11.18 -15.07
N PRO A 304 5.86 12.08 -14.87
CA PRO A 304 6.00 12.93 -13.68
C PRO A 304 4.74 13.70 -13.26
N ILE A 305 4.09 14.37 -14.23
CA ILE A 305 3.03 15.35 -13.95
C ILE A 305 1.81 15.17 -14.84
N LYS A 306 0.64 15.57 -14.32
CA LYS A 306 -0.67 15.47 -15.00
C LYS A 306 -0.65 16.03 -16.43
N LYS A 307 -0.11 17.25 -16.58
CA LYS A 307 0.00 17.93 -17.87
C LYS A 307 0.84 17.16 -18.89
N GLN A 308 1.87 16.42 -18.46
CA GLN A 308 2.66 15.59 -19.38
C GLN A 308 1.88 14.35 -19.83
N CYS A 309 1.03 13.77 -18.96
CA CYS A 309 0.14 12.68 -19.36
C CYS A 309 -0.81 13.13 -20.47
N GLU A 310 -1.46 14.29 -20.26
CA GLU A 310 -2.38 14.90 -21.21
C GLU A 310 -1.68 15.23 -22.55
N LEU A 311 -0.55 15.93 -22.51
CA LEU A 311 0.22 16.30 -23.71
C LEU A 311 0.72 15.09 -24.48
N LEU A 312 1.27 14.08 -23.79
CA LEU A 312 1.73 12.85 -24.45
C LEU A 312 0.55 12.11 -25.09
N SER A 313 -0.59 12.03 -24.41
CA SER A 313 -1.80 11.40 -24.96
C SER A 313 -2.29 12.10 -26.23
N SER A 314 -2.31 13.44 -26.24
CA SER A 314 -2.74 14.23 -27.38
C SER A 314 -1.75 14.18 -28.54
N SER A 315 -0.45 14.13 -28.25
CA SER A 315 0.60 14.03 -29.28
C SER A 315 0.56 12.66 -29.96
N LEU A 316 0.39 11.58 -29.18
CA LEU A 316 0.22 10.23 -29.70
C LEU A 316 -1.07 10.08 -30.51
N ALA A 317 -2.13 10.76 -30.08
CA ALA A 317 -3.43 10.83 -30.78
C ALA A 317 -3.43 11.78 -32.00
N SER A 318 -2.27 12.24 -32.46
CA SER A 318 -2.18 13.03 -33.68
C SER A 318 -2.46 12.16 -34.91
N LYS A 319 -3.10 12.77 -35.91
CA LYS A 319 -3.60 12.10 -37.14
C LYS A 319 -2.54 11.30 -37.89
N GLN A 320 -1.27 11.67 -37.76
CA GLN A 320 -0.14 11.08 -38.50
C GLN A 320 0.08 9.59 -38.20
N TYR A 321 -0.20 9.13 -36.97
CA TYR A 321 0.10 7.75 -36.58
C TYR A 321 -1.08 6.77 -36.75
N PHE A 322 -2.31 7.26 -36.95
CA PHE A 322 -3.52 6.40 -36.91
C PHE A 322 -4.56 6.65 -38.02
N GLU A 323 -4.43 7.68 -38.88
CA GLU A 323 -5.41 8.00 -39.94
C GLU A 323 -5.09 7.48 -41.37
N SER A 324 -4.30 6.41 -41.56
CA SER A 324 -4.18 5.79 -42.91
C SER A 324 -5.28 4.74 -43.16
N ARG A 325 -6.50 5.19 -43.48
CA ARG A 325 -7.54 4.31 -44.04
C ARG A 325 -7.43 4.11 -45.55
N GLU A 326 -6.70 4.99 -46.24
CA GLU A 326 -6.66 5.02 -47.72
C GLU A 326 -5.31 4.63 -48.32
N SER A 327 -4.31 4.25 -47.52
CA SER A 327 -3.12 3.61 -48.09
C SER A 327 -3.47 2.16 -48.42
N THR A 328 -3.54 1.82 -49.70
CA THR A 328 -3.53 0.43 -50.21
C THR A 328 -2.34 -0.38 -49.71
N ASP A 329 -1.35 0.28 -49.10
CA ASP A 329 -0.24 -0.34 -48.37
C ASP A 329 -0.67 -0.90 -47.01
N LYS A 330 -0.91 -2.21 -46.99
CA LYS A 330 -1.02 -3.06 -45.78
C LYS A 330 0.22 -2.98 -44.86
N ILE A 331 1.29 -2.34 -45.33
CA ILE A 331 2.59 -2.19 -44.65
C ILE A 331 2.60 -0.96 -43.72
N SER A 332 1.73 0.04 -43.94
CA SER A 332 1.77 1.29 -43.17
C SER A 332 1.47 1.06 -41.67
N ILE A 333 2.20 1.78 -40.82
CA ILE A 333 2.09 1.70 -39.35
C ILE A 333 0.66 2.05 -38.91
N ALA A 334 0.06 3.09 -39.50
CA ALA A 334 -1.28 3.54 -39.16
C ALA A 334 -2.37 2.50 -39.51
N TYR A 335 -2.24 1.78 -40.62
CA TYR A 335 -3.13 0.66 -40.95
C TYR A 335 -3.03 -0.47 -39.92
N ARG A 336 -1.80 -0.88 -39.57
CA ARG A 336 -1.55 -1.94 -38.58
C ARG A 336 -2.07 -1.57 -37.19
N LEU A 337 -1.91 -0.31 -36.77
CA LEU A 337 -2.44 0.19 -35.50
C LEU A 337 -3.96 0.27 -35.49
N GLY A 338 -4.57 0.75 -36.59
CA GLY A 338 -6.02 0.83 -36.75
C GLY A 338 -6.72 -0.52 -36.59
N GLN A 339 -6.09 -1.62 -37.04
CA GLN A 339 -6.62 -2.98 -36.85
C GLN A 339 -6.60 -3.47 -35.39
N ARG A 340 -5.80 -2.85 -34.53
CA ARG A 340 -5.69 -3.24 -33.12
C ARG A 340 -6.67 -2.50 -32.22
N ILE A 341 -7.40 -1.52 -32.77
CA ILE A 341 -8.31 -0.65 -32.04
C ILE A 341 -9.75 -1.07 -32.32
N ASP A 342 -10.46 -1.46 -31.27
CA ASP A 342 -11.90 -1.72 -31.31
C ASP A 342 -12.68 -0.41 -31.14
N ARG A 343 -13.13 0.15 -32.26
CA ARG A 343 -13.83 1.44 -32.27
C ARG A 343 -15.21 1.37 -31.65
N ASP A 344 -15.93 0.26 -31.80
CA ASP A 344 -17.30 0.12 -31.30
C ASP A 344 -17.29 0.10 -29.77
N SER A 345 -16.39 -0.68 -29.18
CA SER A 345 -16.18 -0.70 -27.73
C SER A 345 -15.68 0.64 -27.19
N LEU A 346 -14.85 1.38 -27.95
CA LEU A 346 -14.42 2.73 -27.58
C LEU A 346 -15.56 3.74 -27.58
N THR A 347 -16.46 3.68 -28.56
CA THR A 347 -17.66 4.54 -28.58
C THR A 347 -18.54 4.29 -27.35
N LEU A 348 -18.72 3.03 -26.95
CA LEU A 348 -19.43 2.71 -25.70
C LEU A 348 -18.72 3.27 -24.47
N LEU A 349 -17.39 3.22 -24.43
CA LEU A 349 -16.59 3.76 -23.34
C LEU A 349 -16.70 5.29 -23.27
N VAL A 350 -16.66 5.98 -24.41
CA VAL A 350 -16.89 7.42 -24.54
C VAL A 350 -18.26 7.81 -23.98
N ASN A 351 -19.32 7.12 -24.40
CA ASN A 351 -20.68 7.39 -23.90
C ASN A 351 -20.78 7.24 -22.37
N ARG A 352 -20.05 6.27 -21.78
CA ARG A 352 -20.02 6.10 -20.32
C ARG A 352 -19.30 7.23 -19.61
N LEU A 353 -18.22 7.76 -20.19
CA LEU A 353 -17.50 8.91 -19.64
C LEU A 353 -18.29 10.21 -19.79
N GLU A 354 -19.00 10.39 -20.92
CA GLU A 354 -19.90 11.54 -21.11
C GLU A 354 -21.05 11.56 -20.11
N ALA A 355 -21.49 10.38 -19.65
CA ALA A 355 -22.52 10.25 -18.62
C ALA A 355 -22.02 10.53 -17.19
N CYS A 356 -20.71 10.70 -16.97
CA CYS A 356 -20.17 11.09 -15.66
C CYS A 356 -20.55 12.55 -15.33
N PRO A 357 -20.73 12.90 -14.03
CA PRO A 357 -21.09 14.26 -13.63
C PRO A 357 -20.11 15.35 -14.07
N ALA A 358 -18.83 15.00 -14.24
CA ALA A 358 -17.79 15.91 -14.71
C ALA A 358 -17.89 16.19 -16.23
N GLY A 359 -18.65 15.38 -16.97
CA GLY A 359 -18.59 15.33 -18.44
C GLY A 359 -17.29 14.71 -18.94
N LEU A 360 -17.16 14.60 -20.26
CA LEU A 360 -15.95 14.07 -20.89
C LEU A 360 -14.90 15.16 -21.15
N ASP A 361 -13.69 14.96 -20.63
CA ASP A 361 -12.56 15.83 -20.90
C ASP A 361 -12.22 15.91 -22.40
N LYS A 362 -11.89 17.12 -22.89
CA LYS A 362 -11.64 17.39 -24.31
C LYS A 362 -10.39 16.70 -24.84
N MET A 363 -9.32 16.58 -24.04
CA MET A 363 -8.10 15.88 -24.44
C MET A 363 -8.32 14.37 -24.39
N LEU A 364 -9.08 13.90 -23.41
CA LEU A 364 -9.43 12.49 -23.30
C LEU A 364 -10.30 12.04 -24.48
N PHE A 365 -11.31 12.83 -24.87
CA PHE A 365 -12.12 12.56 -26.07
C PHE A 365 -11.26 12.44 -27.34
N LYS A 366 -10.31 13.37 -27.54
CA LYS A 366 -9.41 13.35 -28.71
C LYS A 366 -8.53 12.11 -28.74
N SER A 367 -8.04 11.65 -27.59
CA SER A 367 -7.11 10.52 -27.50
C SER A 367 -7.79 9.16 -27.50
N LEU A 368 -8.99 9.06 -26.91
CA LEU A 368 -9.74 7.81 -26.80
C LEU A 368 -10.08 7.19 -28.15
N GLY A 369 -10.37 8.00 -29.18
CA GLY A 369 -10.62 7.51 -30.54
C GLY A 369 -9.48 6.68 -31.15
N PHE A 370 -8.28 6.79 -30.58
CA PHE A 370 -7.07 6.07 -30.96
C PHE A 370 -6.70 4.95 -29.97
N GLY A 371 -7.57 4.61 -29.02
CA GLY A 371 -7.29 3.64 -27.96
C GLY A 371 -6.24 4.14 -26.96
N VAL A 372 -6.04 5.46 -26.86
CA VAL A 372 -5.11 6.12 -25.94
C VAL A 372 -5.92 6.83 -24.85
N ALA A 373 -5.51 6.69 -23.59
CA ALA A 373 -6.11 7.42 -22.48
C ALA A 373 -5.04 7.86 -21.48
N PHE A 374 -5.39 8.82 -20.62
CA PHE A 374 -4.56 9.21 -19.48
C PHE A 374 -5.27 8.98 -18.15
N HIS A 375 -4.50 8.81 -17.07
CA HIS A 375 -5.00 8.56 -15.71
C HIS A 375 -4.20 9.33 -14.66
N HIS A 376 -4.89 10.21 -13.93
CA HIS A 376 -4.28 10.97 -12.85
C HIS A 376 -5.32 11.46 -11.84
N ALA A 377 -4.88 11.98 -10.70
CA ALA A 377 -5.74 12.50 -9.64
C ALA A 377 -6.60 13.73 -10.01
N GLY A 378 -6.45 14.30 -11.22
CA GLY A 378 -7.38 15.32 -11.74
C GLY A 378 -8.70 14.74 -12.28
N LEU A 379 -8.78 13.44 -12.52
CA LEU A 379 -10.01 12.75 -12.92
C LEU A 379 -10.80 12.33 -11.68
N THR A 380 -12.12 12.30 -11.81
CA THR A 380 -13.02 11.75 -10.80
C THR A 380 -12.74 10.27 -10.55
N ILE A 381 -13.30 9.70 -9.48
CA ILE A 381 -13.12 8.27 -9.18
C ILE A 381 -13.84 7.44 -10.26
N GLU A 382 -15.02 7.88 -10.68
CA GLU A 382 -15.87 7.22 -11.68
C GLU A 382 -15.18 7.16 -13.05
N GLU A 383 -14.58 8.26 -13.51
CA GLU A 383 -13.81 8.29 -14.76
C GLU A 383 -12.62 7.34 -14.70
N ARG A 384 -11.87 7.35 -13.59
CA ARG A 384 -10.73 6.46 -13.39
C ARG A 384 -11.14 4.99 -13.43
N GLU A 385 -12.24 4.62 -12.78
CA GLU A 385 -12.76 3.25 -12.84
C GLU A 385 -13.15 2.83 -14.26
N ILE A 386 -13.76 3.72 -15.05
CA ILE A 386 -14.11 3.44 -16.45
C ILE A 386 -12.84 3.21 -17.29
N ILE A 387 -11.83 4.08 -17.15
CA ILE A 387 -10.56 3.99 -17.88
C ILE A 387 -9.78 2.73 -17.48
N GLU A 388 -9.69 2.43 -16.18
CA GLU A 388 -9.02 1.22 -15.68
C GLU A 388 -9.68 -0.05 -16.22
N ASN A 389 -11.01 -0.10 -16.25
CA ASN A 389 -11.75 -1.22 -16.83
C ASN A 389 -11.57 -1.30 -18.35
N GLY A 390 -11.55 -0.16 -19.05
CA GLY A 390 -11.26 -0.09 -20.48
C GLY A 390 -9.87 -0.62 -20.83
N PHE A 391 -8.87 -0.30 -20.02
CA PHE A 391 -7.51 -0.83 -20.21
C PHE A 391 -7.43 -2.33 -19.87
N ARG A 392 -8.05 -2.75 -18.77
CA ARG A 392 -8.09 -4.16 -18.34
C ARG A 392 -8.78 -5.08 -19.35
N SER A 393 -9.83 -4.61 -20.00
CA SER A 393 -10.54 -5.32 -21.07
C SER A 393 -9.84 -5.23 -22.43
N GLY A 394 -8.76 -4.45 -22.54
CA GLY A 394 -7.99 -4.28 -23.76
C GLY A 394 -8.64 -3.38 -24.81
N ILE A 395 -9.71 -2.64 -24.45
CA ILE A 395 -10.33 -1.61 -25.28
C ILE A 395 -9.36 -0.43 -25.42
N ILE A 396 -8.79 0.02 -24.30
CA ILE A 396 -7.70 1.01 -24.27
C ILE A 396 -6.38 0.25 -24.39
N LYS A 397 -5.54 0.62 -25.37
CA LYS A 397 -4.24 -0.02 -25.62
C LYS A 397 -3.09 0.73 -24.95
N VAL A 398 -3.20 2.04 -24.83
CA VAL A 398 -2.16 2.89 -24.23
C VAL A 398 -2.76 3.64 -23.07
N LEU A 399 -2.25 3.41 -21.87
CA LEU A 399 -2.63 4.16 -20.68
C LEU A 399 -1.44 4.98 -20.17
N ILE A 400 -1.61 6.29 -20.09
CA ILE A 400 -0.56 7.22 -19.63
C ILE A 400 -0.94 7.76 -18.26
N ALA A 401 -0.19 7.43 -17.22
CA ALA A 401 -0.56 7.70 -15.84
C ALA A 401 0.49 8.45 -15.04
N THR A 402 0.07 9.14 -13.98
CA THR A 402 0.98 9.60 -12.92
C THR A 402 1.30 8.49 -11.92
N SER A 403 2.28 8.72 -11.04
CA SER A 403 2.68 7.77 -9.97
C SER A 403 1.53 7.33 -9.06
N THR A 404 0.44 8.11 -8.99
CA THR A 404 -0.76 7.78 -8.23
C THR A 404 -1.41 6.45 -8.63
N LEU A 405 -1.20 5.96 -9.85
CA LEU A 405 -1.70 4.66 -10.29
C LEU A 405 -0.81 3.50 -9.80
N CYS A 406 0.45 3.76 -9.44
CA CYS A 406 1.38 2.75 -8.93
C CYS A 406 0.88 2.15 -7.63
N SER A 407 0.26 2.98 -6.82
CA SER A 407 -0.26 2.62 -5.51
C SER A 407 -1.78 2.46 -5.62
N GLY A 408 -2.24 1.21 -5.62
CA GLY A 408 -3.63 0.94 -5.29
C GLY A 408 -4.65 0.67 -6.41
N VAL A 409 -4.21 0.09 -7.53
CA VAL A 409 -5.08 -0.68 -8.44
C VAL A 409 -4.30 -1.83 -9.03
N ASN A 410 -4.87 -3.03 -9.13
CA ASN A 410 -4.23 -4.13 -9.86
C ASN A 410 -4.45 -3.97 -11.37
N LEU A 411 -3.46 -3.37 -12.05
CA LEU A 411 -3.52 -3.07 -13.48
C LEU A 411 -2.17 -3.42 -14.14
N PRO A 412 -1.95 -4.69 -14.52
CA PRO A 412 -0.76 -5.11 -15.26
C PRO A 412 -0.87 -4.77 -16.75
N ALA A 413 0.28 -4.53 -17.38
CA ALA A 413 0.40 -4.27 -18.82
C ALA A 413 1.47 -5.19 -19.42
N ARG A 414 1.50 -5.41 -20.74
CA ARG A 414 2.60 -6.15 -21.38
C ARG A 414 3.93 -5.45 -21.10
N ARG A 415 3.94 -4.14 -21.30
CA ARG A 415 5.10 -3.27 -21.11
C ARG A 415 4.76 -2.12 -20.18
N VAL A 416 5.73 -1.76 -19.35
CA VAL A 416 5.71 -0.50 -18.58
C VAL A 416 6.82 0.41 -19.12
N ILE A 417 6.50 1.69 -19.31
CA ILE A 417 7.48 2.72 -19.66
C ILE A 417 7.47 3.76 -18.54
N ILE A 418 8.63 4.14 -18.03
CA ILE A 418 8.79 5.19 -17.01
C ILE A 418 9.56 6.31 -17.69
N ARG A 419 8.88 7.43 -17.96
CA ARG A 419 9.41 8.50 -18.82
C ARG A 419 10.54 9.33 -18.17
N SER A 420 10.57 9.37 -16.84
CA SER A 420 11.61 10.07 -16.09
C SER A 420 11.58 9.58 -14.64
N ILE A 421 12.71 9.68 -13.94
CA ILE A 421 12.76 9.51 -12.47
C ILE A 421 12.52 10.81 -11.70
N ASP A 422 12.54 11.97 -12.37
CA ASP A 422 12.33 13.27 -11.73
C ASP A 422 10.83 13.61 -11.72
N PHE A 423 10.21 13.40 -10.56
CA PHE A 423 8.82 13.77 -10.29
C PHE A 423 8.80 15.08 -9.51
N ASN A 424 8.64 16.21 -10.20
CA ASN A 424 8.58 17.55 -9.61
C ASN A 424 9.81 17.97 -8.78
N ARG A 425 11.03 17.78 -9.32
CA ARG A 425 12.32 18.06 -8.65
C ARG A 425 12.60 17.15 -7.46
N SER A 426 11.94 16.00 -7.40
CA SER A 426 12.21 14.96 -6.43
C SER A 426 12.39 13.64 -7.18
N ILE A 427 13.51 12.99 -6.92
CA ILE A 427 13.82 11.70 -7.52
C ILE A 427 12.92 10.66 -6.84
N ILE A 428 12.22 9.85 -7.65
CA ILE A 428 11.43 8.74 -7.12
C ILE A 428 12.31 7.76 -6.36
N ASP A 429 11.79 7.23 -5.25
CA ASP A 429 12.50 6.22 -4.48
C ASP A 429 12.44 4.84 -5.17
N MET A 430 13.28 3.90 -4.69
CA MET A 430 13.38 2.57 -5.29
C MET A 430 12.07 1.80 -5.20
N LEU A 431 11.34 2.02 -4.11
CA LEU A 431 10.07 1.37 -3.88
C LEU A 431 9.04 1.81 -4.92
N THR A 432 8.88 3.12 -5.15
CA THR A 432 7.98 3.64 -6.16
C THR A 432 8.38 3.13 -7.54
N TYR A 433 9.67 3.17 -7.90
CA TYR A 433 10.16 2.63 -9.17
C TYR A 433 9.81 1.14 -9.34
N LYS A 434 10.08 0.30 -8.34
CA LYS A 434 9.76 -1.14 -8.39
C LYS A 434 8.26 -1.40 -8.40
N GLN A 435 7.43 -0.55 -7.78
CA GLN A 435 5.98 -0.62 -7.90
C GLN A 435 5.50 -0.31 -9.33
N MET A 436 6.12 0.66 -10.00
CA MET A 436 5.85 0.99 -11.41
C MET A 436 6.25 -0.18 -12.31
N ALA A 437 7.54 -0.53 -12.32
CA ALA A 437 8.13 -1.55 -13.18
C ALA A 437 7.49 -2.93 -12.93
N GLY A 438 7.13 -3.22 -11.68
CA GLY A 438 6.49 -4.47 -11.27
C GLY A 438 5.13 -4.73 -11.93
N ARG A 439 4.53 -3.76 -12.62
CA ARG A 439 3.29 -3.91 -13.41
C ARG A 439 3.50 -4.48 -14.81
N ALA A 440 4.76 -4.62 -15.25
CA ALA A 440 5.08 -5.20 -16.55
C ALA A 440 4.92 -6.72 -16.55
N GLY A 441 4.20 -7.27 -17.53
CA GLY A 441 3.86 -8.68 -17.65
C GLY A 441 2.54 -9.05 -16.98
N ARG A 442 1.61 -9.60 -17.76
CA ARG A 442 0.30 -10.06 -17.31
C ARG A 442 0.31 -11.55 -16.99
N LYS A 443 0.06 -11.89 -15.72
CA LYS A 443 0.04 -13.29 -15.22
C LYS A 443 -0.88 -14.16 -16.09
N GLY A 444 -0.34 -15.27 -16.59
CA GLY A 444 -1.10 -16.24 -17.40
C GLY A 444 -1.25 -15.88 -18.88
N VAL A 445 -0.71 -14.73 -19.32
CA VAL A 445 -0.76 -14.27 -20.72
C VAL A 445 0.65 -14.06 -21.26
N ASP A 446 1.49 -13.33 -20.51
CA ASP A 446 2.83 -12.96 -20.95
C ASP A 446 3.90 -13.92 -20.39
N THR A 447 4.93 -14.18 -21.18
CA THR A 447 6.14 -14.94 -20.77
C THR A 447 7.16 -14.06 -20.05
N GLU A 448 7.18 -12.76 -20.36
CA GLU A 448 8.09 -11.76 -19.84
C GLU A 448 7.37 -10.40 -19.72
N GLY A 449 7.86 -9.56 -18.81
CA GLY A 449 7.38 -8.20 -18.61
C GLY A 449 8.50 -7.18 -18.81
N PRO A 450 8.66 -6.58 -20.00
CA PRO A 450 9.62 -5.51 -20.21
C PRO A 450 9.21 -4.21 -19.49
N SER A 451 10.13 -3.63 -18.73
CA SER A 451 10.05 -2.28 -18.17
C SER A 451 11.14 -1.42 -18.79
N VAL A 452 10.79 -0.25 -19.32
CA VAL A 452 11.72 0.68 -19.97
C VAL A 452 11.76 1.99 -19.18
N LEU A 453 12.89 2.34 -18.61
CA LEU A 453 13.14 3.64 -18.00
C LEU A 453 13.84 4.54 -19.02
N THR A 454 13.31 5.73 -19.30
CA THR A 454 13.97 6.69 -20.18
C THR A 454 14.69 7.76 -19.37
N GLN A 455 15.92 8.10 -19.77
CA GLN A 455 16.78 9.02 -19.03
C GLN A 455 17.70 9.82 -19.96
N THR A 456 18.08 11.03 -19.56
CA THR A 456 19.16 11.76 -20.24
C THR A 456 20.54 11.33 -19.75
N LEU A 457 21.58 11.47 -20.59
CA LEU A 457 22.98 11.16 -20.23
C LEU A 457 23.42 11.79 -18.89
N LEU A 458 22.94 12.99 -18.57
CA LEU A 458 23.30 13.73 -17.34
C LEU A 458 22.75 13.11 -16.07
N GLU A 459 21.66 12.33 -16.17
CA GLU A 459 20.91 11.84 -15.03
C GLU A 459 21.14 10.33 -14.79
N VAL A 460 22.04 9.69 -15.55
CA VAL A 460 22.38 8.25 -15.40
C VAL A 460 23.02 7.97 -14.04
N SER A 461 23.79 8.92 -13.50
CA SER A 461 24.37 8.83 -12.15
C SER A 461 23.31 8.78 -11.04
N LEU A 462 22.12 9.35 -11.27
CA LEU A 462 21.01 9.35 -10.33
C LEU A 462 20.35 7.97 -10.21
N VAL A 463 20.44 7.12 -11.25
CA VAL A 463 19.95 5.74 -11.25
C VAL A 463 20.72 4.89 -10.23
N GLN A 464 21.99 5.22 -9.95
CA GLN A 464 22.79 4.56 -8.90
C GLN A 464 22.48 5.08 -7.49
N CYS A 465 21.82 6.24 -7.37
CA CYS A 465 21.52 6.91 -6.11
C CYS A 465 20.17 6.54 -5.49
N VAL A 466 19.47 5.56 -6.08
CA VAL A 466 18.20 5.06 -5.54
C VAL A 466 18.47 4.18 -4.31
N LYS A 467 18.79 4.86 -3.20
CA LYS A 467 19.17 4.25 -1.93
C LYS A 467 18.01 3.47 -1.30
N PRO A 468 18.31 2.41 -0.53
CA PRO A 468 17.30 1.74 0.28
C PRO A 468 16.64 2.74 1.24
N LEU A 469 15.32 2.61 1.42
CA LEU A 469 14.53 3.36 2.39
C LEU A 469 15.18 3.28 3.78
N GLU A 470 15.90 4.33 4.16
CA GLU A 470 16.24 4.59 5.56
C GLU A 470 14.95 5.04 6.23
N PHE A 471 14.47 4.27 7.22
CA PHE A 471 13.38 4.73 8.08
C PHE A 471 13.73 6.13 8.60
N SER A 472 12.78 7.06 8.48
CA SER A 472 12.84 8.37 9.11
C SER A 472 13.33 8.20 10.55
N THR A 473 14.52 8.74 10.79
CA THR A 473 15.19 8.70 12.09
C THR A 473 14.24 9.09 13.23
N LEU A 474 14.33 8.37 14.36
CA LEU A 474 13.84 8.56 15.74
C LEU A 474 12.98 9.79 16.18
N SER A 475 12.94 10.89 15.45
CA SER A 475 12.04 12.03 15.67
C SER A 475 10.56 11.60 15.72
N GLU A 476 10.16 10.64 14.87
CA GLU A 476 8.77 10.14 14.80
C GLU A 476 8.44 9.15 15.94
N ALA A 477 9.43 8.46 16.51
CA ALA A 477 9.31 7.61 17.70
C ALA A 477 8.63 8.30 18.88
N ILE A 478 8.81 9.62 18.99
CA ILE A 478 8.22 10.45 20.04
C ILE A 478 6.70 10.59 19.85
N THR A 479 6.18 10.54 18.62
CA THR A 479 4.73 10.57 18.36
C THR A 479 4.10 9.24 18.79
N TYR A 480 4.76 8.11 18.51
CA TYR A 480 4.29 6.76 18.84
C TYR A 480 4.15 6.51 20.34
N LEU A 481 5.10 7.01 21.13
CA LEU A 481 5.03 6.92 22.57
C LEU A 481 3.86 7.72 23.15
N LYS A 482 3.56 8.91 22.62
CA LYS A 482 2.52 9.77 23.20
C LYS A 482 1.13 9.14 23.19
N SER A 483 0.73 8.61 22.05
CA SER A 483 -0.61 8.03 21.89
C SER A 483 -0.70 6.64 22.54
N THR A 484 0.37 5.85 22.53
CA THR A 484 0.46 4.58 23.29
C THR A 484 0.43 4.83 24.80
N LEU A 485 1.08 5.89 25.28
CA LEU A 485 1.01 6.31 26.68
C LEU A 485 -0.40 6.78 27.03
N LEU A 486 -1.00 7.67 26.25
CA LEU A 486 -2.39 8.12 26.47
C LEU A 486 -3.35 6.92 26.58
N TYR A 487 -3.18 5.94 25.70
CA TYR A 487 -3.90 4.68 25.71
C TYR A 487 -3.66 3.86 26.99
N ALA A 488 -2.40 3.56 27.32
CA ALA A 488 -2.07 2.77 28.50
C ALA A 488 -2.57 3.42 29.81
N LEU A 489 -2.70 4.75 29.81
CA LEU A 489 -3.24 5.52 30.92
C LEU A 489 -4.77 5.50 31.01
N GLU A 490 -5.46 5.16 29.92
CA GLU A 490 -6.92 5.04 29.84
C GLU A 490 -7.39 3.59 30.02
N SER A 491 -6.68 2.62 29.44
CA SER A 491 -7.02 1.19 29.50
C SER A 491 -6.79 0.57 30.87
N LYS A 492 -5.78 1.05 31.61
CA LYS A 492 -5.70 0.83 33.06
C LYS A 492 -6.60 1.88 33.70
N LYS A 493 -7.55 1.47 34.55
CA LYS A 493 -8.32 2.33 35.46
C LYS A 493 -7.41 3.08 36.47
N GLY A 494 -6.46 3.89 35.99
CA GLY A 494 -5.66 4.83 36.76
C GLY A 494 -4.27 4.38 37.22
N ASP A 495 -3.64 3.31 36.72
CA ASP A 495 -2.35 2.83 37.27
C ASP A 495 -1.22 2.64 36.24
N LEU A 496 -0.68 3.75 35.75
CA LEU A 496 0.73 3.81 35.36
C LEU A 496 1.51 4.40 36.54
N SER A 497 1.97 3.53 37.45
CA SER A 497 2.80 3.92 38.59
C SER A 497 4.24 4.13 38.13
N ILE A 498 4.69 5.39 38.10
CA ILE A 498 6.12 5.69 37.95
C ILE A 498 6.76 5.52 39.32
N HIS A 499 7.47 4.41 39.54
CA HIS A 499 8.24 4.21 40.76
C HIS A 499 9.55 5.01 40.68
N SER A 500 9.78 5.89 41.65
CA SER A 500 11.12 6.40 41.93
C SER A 500 11.74 5.53 43.02
N THR A 501 12.51 4.52 42.64
CA THR A 501 13.57 4.04 43.53
C THR A 501 14.75 5.00 43.42
N SER A 502 15.57 5.10 44.45
CA SER A 502 16.59 6.13 44.73
C SER A 502 17.79 6.22 43.77
N THR A 503 17.64 5.74 42.54
CA THR A 503 18.47 6.01 41.37
C THR A 503 17.52 6.24 40.22
N GLU A 504 17.76 7.21 39.35
CA GLU A 504 16.85 7.74 38.31
C GLU A 504 16.38 6.74 37.22
N ASN A 505 15.88 5.57 37.60
CA ASN A 505 15.39 4.50 36.73
C ASN A 505 13.86 4.56 36.70
N LEU A 506 13.30 4.78 35.52
CA LEU A 506 11.86 4.66 35.28
C LEU A 506 11.56 3.18 35.12
N THR A 507 11.00 2.53 36.13
CA THR A 507 10.34 1.26 35.87
C THR A 507 8.98 1.57 35.24
N ILE A 508 8.95 1.59 33.91
CA ILE A 508 7.71 1.32 33.16
C ILE A 508 7.35 -0.11 33.52
N ASP A 509 6.12 -0.30 34.00
CA ASP A 509 5.58 -1.61 34.36
C ASP A 509 5.94 -2.67 33.30
N ASN A 510 6.37 -3.86 33.72
CA ASN A 510 7.06 -4.89 32.90
C ASN A 510 6.35 -5.25 31.57
N SER A 511 5.08 -4.86 31.41
CA SER A 511 4.20 -4.97 30.24
C SER A 511 4.61 -4.22 28.95
N LEU A 512 5.57 -3.29 28.99
CA LEU A 512 6.07 -2.60 27.78
C LEU A 512 7.46 -3.11 27.36
N ARG A 513 8.02 -4.10 28.06
CA ARG A 513 9.22 -4.78 27.61
C ARG A 513 8.85 -5.66 26.41
N PRO A 514 9.52 -5.55 25.27
CA PRO A 514 9.53 -6.63 24.29
C PRO A 514 9.94 -7.90 25.05
N THR A 515 9.21 -9.00 24.89
CA THR A 515 9.63 -10.32 25.36
C THR A 515 10.90 -10.73 24.62
N ALA A 516 12.03 -10.15 25.00
CA ALA A 516 13.34 -10.67 24.70
C ALA A 516 13.61 -11.78 25.70
N SER A 517 13.91 -12.95 25.16
CA SER A 517 14.54 -14.07 25.86
C SER A 517 15.65 -13.59 26.78
N GLN A 518 15.87 -14.35 27.86
CA GLN A 518 16.92 -14.18 28.87
C GLN A 518 18.35 -14.21 28.27
N THR A 519 18.72 -13.21 27.47
CA THR A 519 20.12 -12.96 27.10
C THR A 519 20.53 -11.63 27.70
N THR A 520 21.49 -11.74 28.63
CA THR A 520 22.18 -10.65 29.28
C THR A 520 23.11 -9.95 28.29
N ASP A 521 22.55 -9.29 27.28
CA ASP A 521 23.34 -8.57 26.27
C ASP A 521 23.38 -7.07 26.56
N PHE A 522 24.59 -6.51 26.56
CA PHE A 522 24.90 -5.09 26.78
C PHE A 522 24.13 -4.16 25.81
N GLU A 523 23.81 -4.65 24.62
CA GLU A 523 23.07 -3.91 23.60
C GLU A 523 21.59 -3.70 23.96
N THR A 524 20.97 -4.66 24.67
CA THR A 524 19.58 -4.60 25.12
C THR A 524 19.38 -3.52 26.20
N ASN A 525 20.36 -3.39 27.11
CA ASN A 525 20.36 -2.35 28.14
C ASN A 525 20.51 -0.94 27.56
N SER A 526 21.35 -0.78 26.52
CA SER A 526 21.49 0.48 25.76
C SER A 526 20.18 0.90 25.07
N ARG A 527 19.48 -0.05 24.43
CA ARG A 527 18.18 0.20 23.79
C ARG A 527 17.08 0.56 24.78
N LEU A 528 17.02 -0.12 25.94
CA LEU A 528 16.07 0.17 27.02
C LEU A 528 16.28 1.57 27.61
N ALA A 529 17.53 1.97 27.88
CA ALA A 529 17.85 3.31 28.37
C ALA A 529 17.44 4.42 27.37
N ARG A 530 17.61 4.16 26.07
CA ARG A 530 17.18 5.08 25.00
C ARG A 530 15.65 5.19 24.94
N LEU A 531 14.94 4.07 25.05
CA LEU A 531 13.47 4.03 25.06
C LEU A 531 12.90 4.79 26.27
N GLU A 532 13.46 4.57 27.46
CA GLU A 532 13.07 5.29 28.68
C GLU A 532 13.22 6.81 28.52
N LYS A 533 14.33 7.27 27.91
CA LYS A 533 14.56 8.68 27.65
C LYS A 533 13.50 9.27 26.71
N LEU A 534 13.11 8.52 25.68
CA LEU A 534 12.06 8.92 24.74
C LEU A 534 10.69 8.97 25.42
N VAL A 535 10.37 8.01 26.30
CA VAL A 535 9.11 7.98 27.08
C VAL A 535 9.04 9.18 28.02
N ARG A 536 10.13 9.50 28.74
CA ARG A 536 10.21 10.72 29.58
C ARG A 536 9.92 11.96 28.76
N HIS A 537 10.54 12.06 27.59
CA HIS A 537 10.35 13.20 26.70
C HIS A 537 8.91 13.31 26.19
N ALA A 538 8.28 12.18 25.81
CA ALA A 538 6.89 12.12 25.37
C ALA A 538 5.92 12.56 26.47
N ILE A 539 6.05 12.04 27.69
CA ILE A 539 5.21 12.43 28.85
C ILE A 539 5.40 13.92 29.17
N SER A 540 6.66 14.40 29.18
CA SER A 540 6.95 15.82 29.40
C SER A 540 6.27 16.71 28.38
N ARG A 541 6.28 16.31 27.10
CA ARG A 541 5.64 17.06 26.02
C ARG A 541 4.11 17.03 26.11
N LEU A 542 3.51 15.87 26.40
CA LEU A 542 2.07 15.75 26.65
C LEU A 542 1.60 16.58 27.83
N ARG A 543 2.42 16.69 28.87
CA ARG A 543 2.14 17.55 30.03
C ARG A 543 2.20 19.03 29.63
N LYS A 544 3.21 19.45 28.84
CA LYS A 544 3.30 20.81 28.30
C LYS A 544 2.09 21.18 27.45
N THR A 545 1.57 20.23 26.68
CA THR A 545 0.37 20.42 25.84
C THR A 545 -0.94 20.18 26.58
N LYS A 546 -0.92 19.99 27.91
CA LYS A 546 -2.10 19.74 28.75
C LYS A 546 -2.93 18.51 28.34
N CYS A 547 -2.36 17.57 27.59
CA CYS A 547 -3.00 16.30 27.24
C CYS A 547 -3.00 15.30 28.40
N VAL A 548 -2.03 15.43 29.31
CA VAL A 548 -1.93 14.59 30.52
C VAL A 548 -1.64 15.44 31.76
N GLN A 549 -2.09 14.95 32.91
CA GLN A 549 -1.78 15.46 34.23
C GLN A 549 -0.97 14.43 35.00
N VAL A 550 -0.12 14.88 35.93
CA VAL A 550 0.69 14.01 36.78
C VAL A 550 0.30 14.26 38.23
N GLN A 551 -0.25 13.25 38.88
CA GLN A 551 -0.64 13.27 40.29
C GLN A 551 0.39 12.50 41.12
N LYS A 552 0.82 13.08 42.24
CA LYS A 552 1.64 12.36 43.22
C LYS A 552 0.69 11.60 44.14
N VAL A 553 0.88 10.29 44.25
CA VAL A 553 0.12 9.40 45.13
C VAL A 553 1.10 8.74 46.08
N GLN A 554 0.83 8.80 47.39
CA GLN A 554 1.58 8.02 48.36
C GLN A 554 1.03 6.60 48.41
N LEU A 555 1.91 5.62 48.18
CA LEU A 555 1.61 4.20 48.24
C LEU A 555 2.73 3.54 49.05
N ASN A 556 2.39 2.96 50.21
CA ASN A 556 3.29 2.23 51.10
C ASN A 556 4.63 2.98 51.34
N GLU A 557 4.55 4.20 51.90
CA GLU A 557 5.70 5.08 52.21
C GLU A 557 6.55 5.57 51.02
N LYS A 558 6.17 5.21 49.78
CA LYS A 558 6.82 5.70 48.56
C LYS A 558 5.91 6.68 47.81
N THR A 559 6.49 7.80 47.39
CA THR A 559 5.79 8.76 46.52
C THR A 559 5.85 8.25 45.08
N VAL A 560 4.71 7.83 44.55
CA VAL A 560 4.55 7.38 43.16
C VAL A 560 3.96 8.51 42.34
N ARG A 561 4.46 8.72 41.11
CA ARG A 561 3.83 9.65 40.17
C ARG A 561 2.91 8.86 39.25
N LYS A 562 1.60 9.11 39.35
CA LYS A 562 0.60 8.59 38.42
C LYS A 562 0.35 9.63 37.34
N VAL A 563 0.22 9.18 36.10
CA VAL A 563 -0.15 10.05 34.97
C VAL A 563 -1.63 9.77 34.64
N HIS A 564 -2.39 10.78 34.26
CA HIS A 564 -3.80 10.65 33.89
C HIS A 564 -4.09 11.48 32.63
N PRO A 565 -4.89 10.98 31.67
CA PRO A 565 -5.25 11.75 30.48
C PRO A 565 -6.32 12.80 30.83
N THR A 566 -6.13 14.02 30.32
CA THR A 566 -7.13 15.10 30.45
C THR A 566 -8.29 14.88 29.48
N PRO A 567 -9.42 15.62 29.60
CA PRO A 567 -10.48 15.59 28.59
C PRO A 567 -9.97 15.89 27.17
N LEU A 568 -9.01 16.82 27.04
CA LEU A 568 -8.35 17.10 25.76
C LEU A 568 -7.54 15.89 25.27
N GLY A 569 -6.76 15.26 26.15
CA GLY A 569 -6.00 14.05 25.80
C GLY A 569 -6.90 12.91 25.31
N ARG A 570 -8.03 12.69 25.98
CA ARG A 570 -9.06 11.70 25.58
C ARG A 570 -9.72 12.07 24.26
N ALA A 571 -10.12 13.33 24.07
CA ALA A 571 -10.72 13.80 22.82
C ALA A 571 -9.75 13.63 21.63
N LEU A 572 -8.46 13.90 21.81
CA LEU A 572 -7.43 13.70 20.80
C LEU A 572 -7.21 12.22 20.46
N LEU A 573 -7.26 11.33 21.47
CA LEU A 573 -7.16 9.90 21.22
C LEU A 573 -8.38 9.39 20.44
N ALA A 574 -9.58 9.78 20.87
CA ALA A 574 -10.85 9.38 20.26
C ALA A 574 -11.02 9.92 18.83
N SER A 575 -10.52 11.13 18.55
CA SER A 575 -10.58 11.74 17.22
C SER A 575 -9.63 11.12 16.20
N ALA A 576 -8.70 10.26 16.65
CA ALA A 576 -7.65 9.65 15.82
C ALA A 576 -6.72 10.68 15.14
N ILE A 577 -6.66 11.92 15.64
CA ILE A 577 -5.80 12.99 15.14
C ILE A 577 -4.47 12.98 15.92
N GLY A 578 -3.35 13.11 15.22
CA GLY A 578 -2.04 13.26 15.86
C GLY A 578 -1.99 14.45 16.81
N THR A 579 -1.35 14.30 17.98
CA THR A 579 -1.32 15.35 19.04
C THR A 579 -0.87 16.74 18.56
N GLY A 580 0.04 16.83 17.58
CA GLY A 580 0.45 18.11 17.00
C GLY A 580 -0.68 18.81 16.25
N HIS A 581 -1.31 18.11 15.30
CA HIS A 581 -2.41 18.66 14.50
C HIS A 581 -3.66 18.90 15.33
N GLY A 582 -3.98 17.99 16.26
CA GLY A 582 -5.17 18.13 17.08
C GLY A 582 -5.11 19.33 18.04
N LEU A 583 -3.93 19.79 18.42
CA LEU A 583 -3.78 21.05 19.16
C LEU A 583 -4.03 22.28 18.28
N LEU A 584 -3.56 22.26 17.03
CA LEU A 584 -3.87 23.33 16.06
C LEU A 584 -5.38 23.43 15.85
N VAL A 585 -6.05 22.29 15.70
CA VAL A 585 -7.50 22.20 15.58
C VAL A 585 -8.20 22.75 16.82
N PHE A 586 -7.74 22.35 18.01
CA PHE A 586 -8.31 22.86 19.25
C PHE A 586 -8.21 24.39 19.33
N ASP A 587 -7.07 24.96 18.93
CA ASP A 587 -6.85 26.40 18.90
C ASP A 587 -7.72 27.10 17.85
N GLU A 588 -7.89 26.52 16.65
CA GLU A 588 -8.77 27.08 15.61
C GLU A 588 -10.25 26.99 16.01
N ILE A 589 -10.69 25.89 16.61
CA ILE A 589 -12.05 25.75 17.13
C ILE A 589 -12.30 26.74 18.27
N ASP A 590 -11.34 26.94 19.18
CA ASP A 590 -11.48 27.93 20.25
C ASP A 590 -11.49 29.37 19.71
N ARG A 591 -10.75 29.66 18.63
CA ARG A 591 -10.83 30.95 17.92
C ARG A 591 -12.19 31.13 17.24
N ALA A 592 -12.66 30.14 16.50
CA ALA A 592 -13.98 30.17 15.87
C ALA A 592 -15.10 30.33 16.90
N ARG A 593 -15.01 29.67 18.06
CA ARG A 593 -15.97 29.84 19.16
C ARG A 593 -16.09 31.30 19.64
N ARG A 594 -15.01 32.09 19.54
CA ARG A 594 -15.01 33.51 19.93
C ARG A 594 -15.55 34.41 18.82
N SER A 595 -15.42 34.02 17.56
CA SER A 595 -15.85 34.81 16.41
C SER A 595 -16.12 33.91 15.20
N ILE A 596 -17.34 33.40 15.10
CA ILE A 596 -17.80 32.59 13.97
C ILE A 596 -18.66 33.42 13.04
N ALA A 597 -18.40 33.31 11.74
CA ALA A 597 -19.18 33.95 10.69
C ALA A 597 -20.25 32.94 10.26
N LEU A 598 -21.53 33.31 10.45
CA LEU A 598 -22.70 32.47 10.16
C LEU A 598 -23.56 33.07 9.04
N ASP A 599 -23.07 34.10 8.37
CA ASP A 599 -23.65 34.68 7.16
C ASP A 599 -23.59 33.70 5.98
N THR A 600 -22.56 32.84 5.96
CA THR A 600 -22.42 31.73 5.03
C THR A 600 -21.87 30.49 5.74
N ASP A 601 -22.04 29.33 5.13
CA ASP A 601 -21.44 28.09 5.63
C ASP A 601 -19.92 28.03 5.43
N LEU A 602 -19.29 29.03 4.78
CA LEU A 602 -17.88 28.99 4.40
C LEU A 602 -16.94 28.88 5.61
N HIS A 603 -17.25 29.56 6.71
CA HIS A 603 -16.44 29.46 7.93
C HIS A 603 -16.61 28.08 8.58
N LEU A 604 -17.81 27.50 8.57
CA LEU A 604 -18.04 26.12 9.03
C LEU A 604 -17.29 25.11 8.16
N VAL A 605 -17.30 25.29 6.84
CA VAL A 605 -16.52 24.48 5.89
C VAL A 605 -15.02 24.62 6.15
N PHE A 606 -14.51 25.82 6.36
CA PHE A 606 -13.10 26.05 6.68
C PHE A 606 -12.63 25.23 7.90
N LEU A 607 -13.44 25.18 8.96
CA LEU A 607 -13.09 24.43 10.18
C LEU A 607 -12.99 22.92 9.96
N VAL A 608 -13.77 22.37 9.03
CA VAL A 608 -13.70 20.94 8.68
C VAL A 608 -12.72 20.65 7.54
N SER A 609 -12.35 21.65 6.73
CA SER A 609 -11.37 21.55 5.64
C SER A 609 -9.92 21.66 6.10
N LEU A 610 -9.64 22.05 7.36
CA LEU A 610 -8.30 21.96 7.97
C LEU A 610 -7.69 20.54 7.91
N PHE A 611 -8.48 19.53 7.52
CA PHE A 611 -8.17 18.10 7.53
C PHE A 611 -8.19 17.40 6.17
N THR A 612 -8.60 18.10 5.11
CA THR A 612 -8.64 17.56 3.73
C THR A 612 -7.48 18.10 2.94
#